data_AF-A0A497LU00-F1
#
_entry.id   AF-A0A497LU00-F1
#
_cell.length_a   1.000
_cell.length_b   1.000
_cell.length_c   1.000
_cell.angle_alpha   90.00
_cell.angle_beta   90.00
_cell.angle_gamma   90.00
#
_symmetry.space_group_name_H-M   'P 1'
#
loop_
_entity.id
_entity.type
_entity.pdbx_description
1 polymer ?
#
loop_
_entity_poly.entity_id
_entity_poly.type
_entity_poly.pdbx_seq_one_letter_code
_entity_poly.pdbx_strand_id
1 'polypeptide(L)'
;MAEKEEPRIGVFICHCGTNIAGVVDVKAVAEFASKLPNVVFATDYTYMCSDPGQALIKDSIKKYNLNRVVVAACSPRMHEP
;
A
#
# COMPACT_ATOMS: atom_id res chain seq x y z
N MET A 1 -28.94 5.83 3.52
CA MET A 1 -27.59 5.75 4.12
C MET A 1 -26.95 4.53 3.50
N ALA A 2 -25.85 4.67 2.76
CA ALA A 2 -25.19 3.51 2.16
C ALA A 2 -24.80 2.53 3.28
N GLU A 3 -25.18 1.26 3.14
CA GLU A 3 -24.68 0.19 3.99
C GLU A 3 -23.14 0.25 3.98
N LYS A 4 -22.51 0.25 5.16
CA LYS A 4 -21.05 0.28 5.25
C LYS A 4 -20.52 -1.08 4.77
N GLU A 5 -20.06 -1.12 3.52
CA GLU A 5 -19.34 -2.28 2.97
C GLU A 5 -18.18 -2.69 3.89
N GLU A 6 -17.95 -3.99 4.03
CA GLU A 6 -16.83 -4.52 4.81
C GLU A 6 -15.50 -4.00 4.22
N PRO A 7 -14.57 -3.46 5.04
CA PRO A 7 -13.30 -2.97 4.52
C PRO A 7 -12.48 -4.09 3.85
N ARG A 8 -11.93 -3.76 2.69
CA ARG A 8 -11.01 -4.57 1.90
C ARG A 8 -9.81 -3.69 1.58
N ILE A 9 -8.79 -3.78 2.42
CA ILE A 9 -7.68 -2.85 2.47
C ILE A 9 -6.49 -3.43 1.68
N GLY A 10 -5.91 -2.63 0.79
CA GLY A 10 -4.60 -2.88 0.22
C GLY A 10 -3.54 -2.00 0.87
N VAL A 11 -2.45 -2.60 1.36
CA VAL A 11 -1.34 -1.88 2.01
C VAL A 11 -0.09 -1.94 1.13
N PHE A 12 0.47 -0.78 0.80
CA PHE A 12 1.57 -0.62 -0.12
C PHE A 12 2.74 0.06 0.58
N ILE A 13 3.85 -0.64 0.76
CA ILE A 13 5.03 -0.15 1.48
C ILE A 13 6.08 0.30 0.46
N CYS A 14 6.48 1.57 0.51
CA CYS A 14 7.48 2.12 -0.40
C CYS A 14 8.89 1.95 0.17
N HIS A 15 9.84 1.54 -0.66
CA HIS A 15 11.26 1.54 -0.27
C HIS A 15 11.87 2.94 -0.34
N CYS A 16 11.36 3.77 -1.25
CA CYS A 16 11.92 5.06 -1.62
C CYS A 16 13.43 4.94 -1.92
N GLY A 17 13.78 3.93 -2.75
CA GLY A 17 15.17 3.53 -2.95
C GLY A 17 15.76 3.00 -1.64
N THR A 18 16.76 3.70 -1.10
CA THR A 18 17.36 3.38 0.20
C THR A 18 16.90 4.30 1.33
N ASN A 19 16.06 5.30 1.06
CA ASN A 19 15.67 6.27 2.09
C ASN A 19 14.84 5.64 3.20
N ILE A 20 13.91 4.73 2.85
CA ILE A 20 13.12 3.97 3.83
C ILE A 20 13.73 2.58 4.02
N ALA A 21 13.95 1.85 2.93
CA ALA A 21 14.45 0.47 3.00
C ALA A 21 15.90 0.34 3.51
N GLY A 22 16.67 1.43 3.58
CA GLY A 22 18.00 1.44 4.19
C GLY A 22 17.97 1.42 5.72
N VAL A 23 16.82 1.67 6.34
CA VAL A 23 16.66 1.74 7.80
C VAL A 23 15.53 0.83 8.30
N VAL A 24 14.43 0.75 7.54
CA VAL A 24 13.24 -0.03 7.89
C VAL A 24 13.21 -1.31 7.06
N ASP A 25 12.98 -2.45 7.71
CA ASP A 25 12.71 -3.70 7.01
C ASP A 25 11.29 -3.69 6.40
N VAL A 26 11.21 -3.14 5.19
CA VAL A 26 9.98 -3.00 4.41
C VAL A 26 9.27 -4.33 4.13
N LYS A 27 10.02 -5.44 4.02
CA LYS A 27 9.44 -6.77 3.79
C LYS A 27 8.77 -7.29 5.05
N ALA A 28 9.43 -7.16 6.20
CA ALA A 28 8.83 -7.50 7.49
C ALA A 28 7.57 -6.66 7.76
N VAL A 29 7.58 -5.37 7.40
CA VAL A 29 6.39 -4.51 7.52
C VAL A 29 5.25 -4.98 6.60
N ALA A 30 5.55 -5.34 5.34
CA ALA A 30 4.54 -5.88 4.43
C ALA A 30 3.94 -7.20 4.95
N GLU A 31 4.78 -8.11 5.45
CA GLU A 31 4.34 -9.37 6.04
C GLU A 31 3.47 -9.13 7.28
N PHE A 32 3.88 -8.23 8.17
CA PHE A 32 3.08 -7.84 9.33
C PHE A 32 1.72 -7.26 8.91
N ALA A 33 1.71 -6.34 7.95
CA ALA A 33 0.49 -5.70 7.47
C ALA A 33 -0.52 -6.70 6.91
N SER A 34 -0.05 -7.75 6.22
CA SER A 34 -0.92 -8.81 5.68
C SER A 34 -1.72 -9.59 6.74
N LYS A 35 -1.29 -9.53 8.00
CA LYS A 35 -1.93 -10.23 9.13
C LYS A 35 -2.95 -9.36 9.86
N LEU A 36 -3.08 -8.07 9.49
CA LEU A 36 -4.01 -7.14 10.12
C LEU A 36 -5.46 -7.39 9.65
N PRO A 37 -6.47 -7.12 10.51
CA PRO A 37 -7.87 -7.23 10.12
C PRO A 37 -8.18 -6.45 8.84
N ASN A 38 -8.99 -7.05 7.98
CA ASN A 38 -9.47 -6.45 6.72
C ASN A 38 -8.40 -6.15 5.65
N VAL A 39 -7.11 -6.40 5.92
CA VAL A 39 -6.06 -6.32 4.91
C VAL A 39 -6.10 -7.58 4.06
N VAL A 40 -6.50 -7.42 2.79
CA VAL A 40 -6.61 -8.54 1.84
C VAL A 40 -5.41 -8.62 0.91
N PHE A 41 -4.60 -7.57 0.85
CA PHE A 41 -3.37 -7.52 0.08
C PHE A 41 -2.36 -6.58 0.75
N ALA A 42 -1.12 -7.03 0.90
CA ALA A 42 -0.01 -6.19 1.33
C ALA A 42 1.23 -6.52 0.51
N THR A 43 1.96 -5.49 0.08
CA THR A 43 3.19 -5.65 -0.70
C THR A 43 4.13 -4.47 -0.48
N ASP A 44 5.41 -4.71 -0.72
CA ASP A 44 6.42 -3.68 -0.85
C ASP A 44 6.84 -3.45 -2.32
N TYR A 45 7.30 -2.25 -2.65
CA TYR A 45 7.83 -1.91 -3.98
C TYR A 45 8.81 -0.74 -3.90
N THR A 46 9.76 -0.69 -4.84
CA THR A 46 10.90 0.25 -4.81
C THR A 46 10.45 1.72 -4.80
N TYR A 47 9.52 2.09 -5.68
CA TYR A 47 9.00 3.45 -5.80
C TYR A 47 7.50 3.44 -6.07
N MET A 48 6.67 3.57 -5.02
CA MET A 48 5.21 3.54 -5.17
C MET A 48 4.65 4.71 -6.00
N CYS A 49 5.33 5.86 -6.03
CA CYS A 49 4.90 7.02 -6.82
C CYS A 49 5.23 6.92 -8.32
N SER A 50 6.10 5.98 -8.72
CA SER A 50 6.46 5.75 -10.13
C SER A 50 5.29 5.16 -10.93
N ASP A 51 5.31 5.27 -12.26
CA ASP A 51 4.25 4.70 -13.11
C ASP A 51 3.99 3.20 -12.84
N PRO A 52 5.03 2.34 -12.69
CA PRO A 52 4.81 0.95 -12.30
C PRO A 52 4.21 0.78 -10.90
N GLY A 53 4.59 1.63 -9.95
CA GLY A 53 4.03 1.62 -8.59
C GLY A 53 2.55 2.01 -8.58
N GLN A 54 2.19 3.03 -9.34
CA GLN A 54 0.79 3.45 -9.51
C GLN A 54 -0.03 2.39 -10.25
N ALA A 55 0.53 1.75 -11.27
CA ALA A 55 -0.10 0.64 -11.98
C ALA A 55 -0.36 -0.54 -11.03
N LEU A 56 0.63 -0.90 -10.21
CA LEU A 56 0.50 -1.95 -9.20
C LEU A 56 -0.69 -1.69 -8.25
N ILE A 57 -0.87 -0.44 -7.79
CA ILE A 57 -2.02 -0.07 -6.95
C ILE A 57 -3.33 -0.24 -7.73
N LYS A 58 -3.43 0.34 -8.93
CA LYS A 58 -4.64 0.30 -9.77
C LYS A 58 -5.05 -1.14 -10.12
N ASP A 59 -4.09 -1.98 -10.45
CA ASP A 59 -4.33 -3.38 -10.80
C ASP A 59 -4.72 -4.19 -9.56
N SER A 60 -4.09 -3.93 -8.42
CA SER A 60 -4.43 -4.57 -7.15
C SER A 60 -5.84 -4.20 -6.68
N ILE A 61 -6.28 -2.95 -6.87
CA ILE A 61 -7.65 -2.52 -6.58
C ILE A 61 -8.65 -3.39 -7.33
N LYS A 62 -8.45 -3.60 -8.64
CA LYS A 62 -9.33 -4.42 -9.47
C LYS A 62 -9.22 -5.90 -9.10
N LYS A 63 -7.99 -6.43 -8.96
CA LYS A 63 -7.72 -7.84 -8.74
C LYS A 63 -8.24 -8.36 -7.40
N TYR A 64 -8.08 -7.56 -6.34
CA TYR A 64 -8.46 -7.96 -4.97
C TYR A 64 -9.77 -7.31 -4.51
N ASN A 65 -10.46 -6.58 -5.40
CA ASN A 65 -11.67 -5.83 -5.10
C ASN A 65 -11.49 -4.94 -3.85
N LEU A 66 -10.46 -4.10 -3.87
CA LEU A 66 -10.14 -3.22 -2.74
C LEU A 66 -11.12 -2.05 -2.70
N ASN A 67 -11.57 -1.69 -1.50
CA ASN A 67 -12.37 -0.48 -1.28
C ASN A 67 -11.64 0.54 -0.39
N ARG A 68 -10.44 0.23 0.09
CA ARG A 68 -9.55 1.13 0.84
C ARG A 68 -8.09 0.88 0.45
N VAL A 69 -7.27 1.93 0.47
CA VAL A 69 -5.84 1.87 0.15
C VAL A 69 -5.05 2.57 1.25
N VAL A 70 -3.95 1.96 1.66
CA VAL A 70 -2.96 2.56 2.57
C VAL A 70 -1.61 2.52 1.88
N VAL A 71 -0.93 3.67 1.80
CA VAL A 71 0.41 3.77 1.24
C VAL A 71 1.36 4.23 2.35
N ALA A 72 2.23 3.33 2.81
CA ALA A 72 3.27 3.62 3.79
C ALA A 72 4.53 4.10 3.06
N ALA A 73 4.65 5.42 2.89
CA ALA A 73 5.69 6.04 2.07
C ALA A 73 6.11 7.43 2.61
N CYS A 74 6.21 8.41 1.72
CA CYS A 74 6.58 9.79 2.03
C CYS A 74 5.43 10.59 2.67
N SER A 75 5.68 11.86 2.96
CA SER A 75 4.67 12.79 3.49
C SER A 75 3.47 12.96 2.53
N PRO A 76 2.22 12.96 3.05
CA PRO A 76 1.04 13.23 2.22
C PRO A 76 1.07 14.63 1.61
N ARG A 77 1.77 15.59 2.25
CA ARG A 77 1.96 16.95 1.71
C ARG A 77 2.62 16.99 0.33
N MET A 78 3.27 15.90 -0.09
CA MET A 78 3.97 15.79 -1.37
C MET A 78 3.23 14.93 -2.39
N HIS A 79 2.53 13.87 -1.97
CA HIS A 79 2.01 12.82 -2.86
C HIS A 79 0.58 12.37 -2.55
N GLU A 80 -0.18 13.13 -1.77
CA GLU A 80 -1.62 12.88 -1.59
C GLU A 80 -2.47 13.25 -2.83
N PRO A 81 -2.23 14.39 -3.52
CA PRO A 81 -2.93 14.72 -4.76
C PRO A 81 -2.49 13.83 -5.93
#